data_AF-X6CDY5-F1
#
_entry.id   AF-X6CDY5-F1
#
_cell.length_a   1.000
_cell.length_b   1.000
_cell.length_c   1.000
_cell.angle_alpha   90.00
_cell.angle_beta   90.00
_cell.angle_gamma   90.00
#
_symmetry.space_group_name_H-M   'P 1'
#
loop_
_entity.id
_entity.type
_entity.pdbx_description
1 polymer ?
#
loop_
_entity_poly.entity_id
_entity_poly.type
_entity_poly.pdbx_seq_one_letter_code
_entity_poly.pdbx_strand_id
1 'polypeptide(L)'
;MNGRKELNEERRPTLPERVAALCAHYKDTVHPAYVLAVAVLVAWRNRFVHFEHKEGLSRTERSQLLGHADFFKEEFGGADMKGALQRYGAGGPPTLSDFSMLIAASQRLVKNIDEHLLHLQDGDAYAVSLTRYLLFSSPDPAATLGRIFFPGGADAAGGLLSLFLDNGGNSNVNRRASAPSLTRERLNDVLGLSRTKAAAFFGIKRPRTGPGQ
;
A
#
# COMPACT_ATOMS: atom_id res chain seq x y z
N MET A 1 -18.38 -27.71 -13.79
CA MET A 1 -17.73 -28.70 -12.90
C MET A 1 -18.06 -28.32 -11.47
N ASN A 2 -19.06 -29.00 -10.89
CA ASN A 2 -19.50 -28.78 -9.51
C ASN A 2 -18.59 -29.58 -8.57
N GLY A 3 -17.64 -28.89 -7.93
CA GLY A 3 -16.89 -29.42 -6.81
C GLY A 3 -17.81 -29.52 -5.59
N ARG A 4 -18.05 -30.75 -5.13
CA ARG A 4 -18.68 -31.01 -3.83
C ARG A 4 -17.83 -30.33 -2.75
N LYS A 5 -18.43 -29.40 -1.99
CA LYS A 5 -17.79 -28.84 -0.78
C LYS A 5 -17.88 -29.86 0.34
N GLU A 6 -16.75 -30.15 0.97
CA GLU A 6 -16.68 -30.97 2.17
C GLU A 6 -17.32 -30.24 3.35
N LEU A 7 -17.97 -31.00 4.24
CA LEU A 7 -18.85 -30.53 5.33
C LEU A 7 -18.15 -29.73 6.45
N ASN A 8 -16.85 -29.46 6.34
CA ASN A 8 -16.05 -28.72 7.33
C ASN A 8 -15.15 -27.64 6.70
N GLU A 9 -15.40 -27.20 5.47
CA GLU A 9 -14.68 -26.05 4.91
C GLU A 9 -15.15 -24.76 5.59
N GLU A 10 -14.33 -24.24 6.50
CA GLU A 10 -14.49 -22.89 7.03
C GLU A 10 -14.72 -21.92 5.86
N ARG A 11 -15.82 -21.14 5.92
CA ARG A 11 -16.14 -20.15 4.90
C ARG A 11 -14.94 -19.22 4.74
N ARG A 12 -14.37 -19.19 3.53
CA ARG A 12 -13.31 -18.22 3.20
C ARG A 12 -13.83 -16.80 3.46
N PRO A 13 -13.11 -15.96 4.23
CA PRO A 13 -13.53 -14.60 4.50
C PRO A 13 -13.59 -13.80 3.20
N THR A 14 -14.66 -13.03 3.08
CA THR A 14 -14.92 -12.11 1.98
C THR A 14 -13.92 -10.96 1.98
N LEU A 15 -13.82 -10.24 0.85
CA LEU A 15 -12.92 -9.09 0.75
C LEU A 15 -13.26 -7.99 1.80
N PRO A 16 -14.53 -7.61 2.04
CA PRO A 16 -14.86 -6.66 3.10
C PRO A 16 -14.46 -7.15 4.49
N GLU A 17 -14.68 -8.43 4.82
CA GLU A 17 -14.26 -9.01 6.10
C GLU A 17 -12.74 -8.95 6.29
N ARG A 18 -11.97 -9.23 5.23
CA ARG A 18 -10.50 -9.13 5.26
C ARG A 18 -10.02 -7.70 5.46
N VAL A 19 -10.62 -6.72 4.77
CA VAL A 19 -10.27 -5.30 4.93
C VAL A 19 -10.65 -4.82 6.34
N ALA A 20 -11.84 -5.17 6.83
CA ALA A 20 -12.27 -4.83 8.18
C ALA A 20 -11.34 -5.42 9.25
N ALA A 21 -10.93 -6.69 9.10
CA ALA A 21 -9.98 -7.33 10.00
C ALA A 21 -8.61 -6.64 9.98
N LEU A 22 -8.12 -6.25 8.79
CA LEU A 22 -6.86 -5.52 8.65
C LEU A 22 -6.91 -4.15 9.33
N CYS A 23 -7.99 -3.38 9.11
CA CYS A 23 -8.18 -2.07 9.76
C CYS A 23 -8.44 -2.20 11.27
N ALA A 24 -9.05 -3.29 11.73
CA ALA A 24 -9.21 -3.57 13.16
C ALA A 24 -7.89 -3.93 13.85
N HIS A 25 -6.95 -4.53 13.11
CA HIS A 25 -5.59 -4.80 13.58
C HIS A 25 -4.79 -3.49 13.69
N TYR A 26 -4.82 -2.65 12.65
CA TYR A 26 -4.19 -1.32 12.64
C TYR A 26 -5.17 -0.21 13.02
N LYS A 27 -5.63 -0.23 14.29
CA LYS A 27 -6.60 0.76 14.79
C LYS A 27 -6.10 2.18 14.58
N ASP A 28 -7.05 3.09 14.35
CA ASP A 28 -6.84 4.54 14.18
C ASP A 28 -5.91 4.95 13.02
N THR A 29 -5.52 4.00 12.16
CA THR A 29 -4.68 4.26 10.99
C THR A 29 -5.50 4.77 9.79
N VAL A 30 -6.70 4.23 9.63
CA VAL A 30 -7.57 4.51 8.48
C VAL A 30 -8.86 5.14 8.98
N HIS A 31 -9.29 6.22 8.33
CA HIS A 31 -10.60 6.81 8.62
C HIS A 31 -11.73 5.81 8.30
N PRO A 32 -12.72 5.60 9.19
CA PRO A 32 -13.77 4.58 9.00
C PRO A 32 -14.55 4.72 7.67
N ALA A 33 -14.72 5.95 7.19
CA ALA A 33 -15.39 6.22 5.92
C ALA A 33 -14.69 5.52 4.72
N TYR A 34 -13.36 5.41 4.71
CA TYR A 34 -12.66 4.72 3.62
C TYR A 34 -12.95 3.21 3.60
N VAL A 35 -13.07 2.58 4.77
CA VAL A 35 -13.43 1.16 4.91
C VAL A 35 -14.85 0.93 4.37
N LEU A 36 -15.78 1.80 4.75
CA LEU A 36 -17.17 1.74 4.27
C LEU A 36 -17.27 2.00 2.76
N ALA A 37 -16.46 2.90 2.21
CA ALA A 37 -16.40 3.14 0.77
C ALA A 37 -15.91 1.89 0.01
N VAL A 38 -14.90 1.19 0.51
CA VAL A 38 -14.46 -0.09 -0.06
C VAL A 38 -15.58 -1.13 -0.01
N ALA A 39 -16.34 -1.20 1.08
CA ALA A 39 -17.50 -2.09 1.18
C ALA A 39 -18.56 -1.77 0.11
N VAL A 40 -18.85 -0.47 -0.14
CA VAL A 40 -19.75 -0.03 -1.23
C VAL A 40 -19.22 -0.48 -2.58
N LEU A 41 -17.94 -0.24 -2.87
CA LEU A 41 -17.32 -0.59 -4.15
C LEU A 41 -17.43 -2.10 -4.43
N VAL A 42 -17.11 -2.92 -3.43
CA VAL A 42 -17.19 -4.39 -3.55
C VAL A 42 -18.64 -4.84 -3.73
N ALA A 43 -19.56 -4.31 -2.93
CA ALA A 43 -20.97 -4.65 -3.01
C ALA A 43 -21.57 -4.26 -4.37
N TRP A 44 -21.19 -3.10 -4.91
CA TRP A 44 -21.65 -2.65 -6.23
C TRP A 44 -21.09 -3.52 -7.36
N ARG A 45 -19.78 -3.82 -7.32
CA ARG A 45 -19.12 -4.72 -8.27
C ARG A 45 -19.75 -6.11 -8.24
N ASN A 46 -19.99 -6.66 -7.05
CA ASN A 46 -20.57 -7.99 -6.92
C ASN A 46 -21.98 -8.05 -7.46
N ARG A 47 -22.80 -7.00 -7.28
CA ARG A 47 -24.14 -6.93 -7.87
C ARG A 47 -24.11 -6.97 -9.40
N PHE A 48 -23.13 -6.32 -10.03
CA PHE A 48 -23.00 -6.33 -11.49
C PHE A 48 -22.44 -7.64 -12.05
N VAL A 49 -21.46 -8.23 -11.36
CA VAL A 49 -20.81 -9.45 -11.84
C VAL A 49 -21.61 -10.71 -11.49
N HIS A 50 -22.34 -10.69 -10.38
CA HIS A 50 -23.09 -11.82 -9.86
C HIS A 50 -24.54 -11.37 -9.65
N PHE A 51 -25.38 -11.55 -10.67
CA PHE A 51 -26.78 -11.11 -10.68
C PHE A 51 -27.61 -11.70 -9.53
N GLU A 52 -27.18 -12.83 -8.96
CA GLU A 52 -27.82 -13.54 -7.84
C GLU A 52 -27.27 -13.17 -6.45
N HIS A 53 -26.30 -12.23 -6.35
CA HIS A 53 -25.67 -11.89 -5.07
C HIS A 53 -26.66 -11.13 -4.17
N LYS A 54 -27.13 -11.81 -3.11
CA LYS A 54 -28.09 -11.25 -2.14
C LYS A 54 -27.45 -10.44 -1.00
N GLU A 55 -26.17 -10.65 -0.74
CA GLU A 55 -25.45 -9.86 0.27
C GLU A 55 -25.11 -8.48 -0.31
N GLY A 56 -25.63 -7.44 0.32
CA GLY A 56 -25.37 -6.04 0.00
C GLY A 56 -25.17 -5.22 1.27
N LEU A 57 -25.08 -3.90 1.14
CA LEU A 57 -24.86 -3.02 2.28
C LEU A 57 -25.99 -3.12 3.31
N SER A 58 -25.63 -3.45 4.55
CA SER A 58 -26.52 -3.49 5.71
C SER A 58 -27.09 -2.11 6.05
N ARG A 59 -28.16 -2.09 6.85
CA ARG A 59 -28.76 -0.83 7.31
C ARG A 59 -27.76 0.00 8.14
N THR A 60 -26.93 -0.66 8.94
CA THR A 60 -25.91 -0.02 9.77
C THR A 60 -24.83 0.63 8.92
N GLU A 61 -24.28 -0.07 7.93
CA GLU A 61 -23.26 0.49 7.02
C GLU A 61 -23.80 1.69 6.24
N ARG A 62 -25.05 1.61 5.75
CA ARG A 62 -25.71 2.74 5.08
C ARG A 62 -25.85 3.94 6.01
N SER A 63 -26.26 3.71 7.26
CA SER A 63 -26.38 4.80 8.25
C SER A 63 -25.02 5.44 8.56
N GLN A 64 -23.96 4.64 8.68
CA GLN A 64 -22.61 5.13 8.94
C GLN A 64 -22.06 5.93 7.75
N LEU A 65 -22.28 5.45 6.52
CA LEU A 65 -21.90 6.17 5.29
C LEU A 65 -22.59 7.54 5.19
N LEU A 66 -23.89 7.60 5.51
CA LEU A 66 -24.63 8.86 5.54
C LEU A 66 -24.12 9.79 6.66
N GLY A 67 -23.72 9.23 7.81
CA GLY A 67 -23.06 9.99 8.88
C GLY A 67 -21.71 10.59 8.47
N HIS A 68 -21.07 10.06 7.43
CA HIS A 68 -19.82 10.57 6.86
C HIS A 68 -20.01 11.33 5.53
N ALA A 69 -21.23 11.73 5.17
CA ALA A 69 -21.49 12.37 3.88
C ALA A 69 -20.66 13.66 3.67
N ASP A 70 -20.54 14.49 4.71
CA ASP A 70 -19.76 15.74 4.65
C ASP A 70 -18.26 15.47 4.46
N PHE A 71 -17.73 14.42 5.10
CA PHE A 71 -16.35 13.97 4.90
C PHE A 71 -16.10 13.63 3.43
N PHE A 72 -17.00 12.88 2.78
CA PHE A 72 -16.82 12.56 1.35
C PHE A 72 -16.89 13.79 0.46
N LYS A 73 -17.77 14.73 0.79
CA LYS A 73 -17.92 15.97 0.05
C LYS A 73 -16.66 16.82 0.11
N GLU A 74 -16.05 16.94 1.28
CA GLU A 74 -14.80 17.68 1.49
C GLU A 74 -13.61 17.00 0.81
N GLU A 75 -13.44 15.70 1.05
CA GLU A 75 -12.25 14.96 0.67
C GLU A 75 -12.18 14.58 -0.82
N PHE A 76 -13.32 14.50 -1.50
CA PHE A 76 -13.41 13.99 -2.88
C PHE A 76 -14.07 14.98 -3.84
N GLY A 77 -13.81 16.28 -3.68
CA GLY A 77 -14.19 17.29 -4.67
C GLY A 77 -15.70 17.48 -4.83
N GLY A 78 -16.43 17.46 -3.71
CA GLY A 78 -17.89 17.63 -3.71
C GLY A 78 -18.68 16.34 -3.95
N ALA A 79 -18.07 15.16 -3.75
CA ALA A 79 -18.74 13.90 -4.00
C ALA A 79 -20.02 13.71 -3.16
N ASP A 80 -21.07 13.22 -3.80
CA ASP A 80 -22.39 13.01 -3.19
C ASP A 80 -22.60 11.55 -2.80
N MET A 81 -22.16 11.19 -1.60
CA MET A 81 -22.33 9.83 -1.07
C MET A 81 -23.81 9.45 -0.90
N LYS A 82 -24.70 10.41 -0.61
CA LYS A 82 -26.13 10.15 -0.48
C LYS A 82 -26.74 9.75 -1.82
N GLY A 83 -26.41 10.48 -2.88
CA GLY A 83 -26.81 10.14 -4.25
C GLY A 83 -26.22 8.81 -4.72
N ALA A 84 -24.96 8.53 -4.39
CA ALA A 84 -24.32 7.24 -4.68
C ALA A 84 -25.09 6.06 -4.06
N LEU A 85 -25.46 6.18 -2.78
CA LEU A 85 -26.25 5.15 -2.07
C LEU A 85 -27.68 4.99 -2.60
N GLN A 86 -28.32 6.08 -3.03
CA GLN A 86 -29.62 6.02 -3.69
C GLN A 86 -29.55 5.25 -5.00
N ARG A 87 -28.55 5.52 -5.84
CA ARG A 87 -28.31 4.80 -7.10
C ARG A 87 -28.01 3.32 -6.85
N TYR A 88 -27.14 3.02 -5.88
CA TYR A 88 -26.88 1.66 -5.46
C TYR A 88 -28.16 0.95 -5.00
N GLY A 89 -28.99 1.61 -4.18
CA GLY A 89 -30.27 1.07 -3.70
C GLY A 89 -31.25 0.77 -4.84
N ALA A 90 -31.34 1.65 -5.83
CA ALA A 90 -32.17 1.48 -7.02
C ALA A 90 -31.67 0.39 -7.97
N GLY A 91 -30.47 -0.15 -7.76
CA GLY A 91 -29.84 -1.10 -8.68
C GLY A 91 -29.31 -0.49 -9.95
N GLY A 92 -29.15 0.84 -9.98
CA GLY A 92 -28.53 1.53 -11.09
C GLY A 92 -27.01 1.33 -11.13
N PRO A 93 -26.38 1.59 -12.28
CA PRO A 93 -24.92 1.68 -12.38
C PRO A 93 -24.38 2.88 -11.59
N PRO A 94 -23.13 2.78 -11.09
CA PRO A 94 -22.45 3.94 -10.54
C PRO A 94 -22.21 4.94 -11.67
N THR A 95 -22.27 6.23 -11.34
CA THR A 95 -21.75 7.27 -12.23
C THR A 95 -20.22 7.25 -12.22
N LEU A 96 -19.60 7.92 -13.19
CA LEU A 96 -18.14 8.09 -13.20
C LEU A 96 -17.63 8.79 -11.93
N SER A 97 -18.41 9.73 -11.39
CA SER A 97 -18.08 10.42 -10.15
C SER A 97 -18.11 9.47 -8.94
N ASP A 98 -19.16 8.65 -8.83
CA ASP A 98 -19.26 7.63 -7.77
C ASP A 98 -18.06 6.68 -7.82
N PHE A 99 -17.76 6.18 -9.02
CA PHE A 99 -16.68 5.22 -9.20
C PHE A 99 -15.33 5.83 -8.89
N SER A 100 -15.05 7.04 -9.38
CA SER A 100 -13.81 7.76 -9.10
C SER A 100 -13.61 8.01 -7.60
N MET A 101 -14.66 8.46 -6.90
CA MET A 101 -14.63 8.64 -5.44
C MET A 101 -14.31 7.32 -4.71
N LEU A 102 -14.99 6.22 -5.05
CA LEU A 102 -14.80 4.93 -4.38
C LEU A 102 -13.40 4.35 -4.62
N ILE A 103 -12.87 4.50 -5.84
CA ILE A 103 -11.49 4.11 -6.17
C ILE A 103 -10.48 4.96 -5.41
N ALA A 104 -10.67 6.29 -5.38
CA ALA A 104 -9.80 7.18 -4.63
C ALA A 104 -9.82 6.87 -3.13
N ALA A 105 -10.98 6.59 -2.55
CA ALA A 105 -11.10 6.16 -1.15
C ALA A 105 -10.35 4.84 -0.88
N SER A 106 -10.42 3.89 -1.83
CA SER A 106 -9.68 2.63 -1.74
C SER A 106 -8.15 2.84 -1.78
N GLN A 107 -7.68 3.71 -2.67
CA GLN A 107 -6.26 4.07 -2.76
C GLN A 107 -5.77 4.76 -1.49
N ARG A 108 -6.57 5.67 -0.91
CA ARG A 108 -6.24 6.34 0.36
C ARG A 108 -6.22 5.37 1.54
N LEU A 109 -7.13 4.40 1.58
CA LEU A 109 -7.09 3.33 2.58
C LEU A 109 -5.77 2.57 2.51
N VAL A 110 -5.37 2.13 1.31
CA VAL A 110 -4.11 1.39 1.11
C VAL A 110 -2.92 2.26 1.50
N LYS A 111 -2.87 3.50 1.00
CA LYS A 111 -1.82 4.47 1.34
C LYS A 111 -1.66 4.65 2.85
N ASN A 112 -2.75 4.85 3.59
CA ASN A 112 -2.69 5.03 5.05
C ASN A 112 -2.12 3.81 5.77
N ILE A 113 -2.51 2.60 5.33
CA ILE A 113 -1.98 1.35 5.90
C ILE A 113 -0.49 1.22 5.56
N ASP A 114 -0.10 1.48 4.31
CA ASP A 114 1.29 1.40 3.88
C ASP A 114 2.16 2.39 4.66
N GLU A 115 1.74 3.65 4.79
CA GLU A 115 2.43 4.66 5.59
C GLU A 115 2.59 4.23 7.06
N HIS A 116 1.55 3.61 7.65
CA HIS A 116 1.63 3.10 9.01
C HIS A 116 2.59 1.91 9.13
N LEU A 117 2.57 0.97 8.19
CA LEU A 117 3.49 -0.16 8.18
C LEU A 117 4.95 0.31 8.06
N LEU A 118 5.19 1.32 7.23
CA LEU A 118 6.50 1.97 7.10
C LEU A 118 6.95 2.64 8.41
N HIS A 119 6.01 3.12 9.23
CA HIS A 119 6.32 3.66 10.56
C HIS A 119 6.62 2.57 11.60
N LEU A 120 6.05 1.38 11.47
CA LEU A 120 6.28 0.25 12.35
C LEU A 120 7.58 -0.50 12.02
N GLN A 121 8.10 -0.34 10.81
CA GLN A 121 9.32 -0.98 10.40
C GLN A 121 10.55 -0.35 11.05
N ASP A 122 11.44 -1.21 11.53
CA ASP A 122 12.83 -0.81 11.76
C ASP A 122 13.40 -0.34 10.41
N GLY A 123 13.78 0.94 10.36
CA GLY A 123 14.32 1.56 9.16
C GLY A 123 15.51 0.79 8.59
N ASP A 124 16.33 0.19 9.46
CA ASP A 124 17.49 -0.60 9.04
C ASP A 124 17.05 -1.90 8.36
N ALA A 125 16.13 -2.63 8.98
CA ALA A 125 15.57 -3.85 8.42
C ALA A 125 14.83 -3.60 7.09
N TYR A 126 14.11 -2.48 6.99
CA TYR A 126 13.43 -2.07 5.76
C TYR A 126 14.41 -1.69 4.65
N ALA A 127 15.42 -0.87 4.96
CA ALA A 127 16.45 -0.47 3.99
C ALA A 127 17.17 -1.71 3.42
N VAL A 128 17.59 -2.62 4.29
CA VAL A 128 18.23 -3.88 3.88
C VAL A 128 17.28 -4.75 3.04
N SER A 129 16.02 -4.86 3.43
CA SER A 129 15.03 -5.68 2.70
C SER A 129 14.70 -5.09 1.32
N LEU A 130 14.55 -3.77 1.21
CA LEU A 130 14.29 -3.11 -0.07
C LEU A 130 15.51 -3.16 -0.98
N THR A 131 16.72 -2.90 -0.45
CA THR A 131 17.96 -3.06 -1.23
C THR A 131 18.09 -4.50 -1.73
N ARG A 132 17.79 -5.50 -0.89
CA ARG A 132 17.73 -6.90 -1.30
C ARG A 132 16.71 -7.11 -2.42
N TYR A 133 15.48 -6.64 -2.26
CA TYR A 133 14.43 -6.75 -3.28
C TYR A 133 14.86 -6.12 -4.61
N LEU A 134 15.38 -4.89 -4.61
CA LEU A 134 15.82 -4.19 -5.82
C LEU A 134 16.96 -4.92 -6.53
N LEU A 135 17.90 -5.49 -5.77
CA LEU A 135 19.00 -6.26 -6.33
C LEU A 135 18.52 -7.56 -6.98
N PHE A 136 17.66 -8.33 -6.29
CA PHE A 136 17.22 -9.64 -6.77
C PHE A 136 16.06 -9.58 -7.78
N SER A 137 15.35 -8.46 -7.85
CA SER A 137 14.33 -8.23 -8.89
C SER A 137 14.92 -7.65 -10.18
N SER A 138 16.21 -7.28 -10.17
CA SER A 138 16.90 -6.78 -11.35
C SER A 138 17.34 -7.93 -12.26
N PRO A 139 17.25 -7.78 -13.60
CA PRO A 139 17.80 -8.75 -14.55
C PRO A 139 19.32 -8.95 -14.38
N ASP A 140 20.03 -7.92 -13.90
CA ASP A 140 21.45 -7.98 -13.57
C ASP A 140 21.69 -7.42 -12.15
N PRO A 141 21.63 -8.29 -11.11
CA PRO A 141 21.87 -7.90 -9.72
C PRO A 141 23.27 -7.32 -9.50
N ALA A 142 24.25 -7.74 -10.30
CA ALA A 142 25.65 -7.39 -10.13
C ALA A 142 25.94 -5.98 -10.67
N ALA A 143 25.40 -5.64 -11.84
CA ALA A 143 25.41 -4.27 -12.35
C ALA A 143 24.60 -3.32 -11.45
N THR A 144 23.47 -3.78 -10.92
CA THR A 144 22.62 -3.01 -10.01
C THR A 144 23.35 -2.70 -8.70
N LEU A 145 24.05 -3.69 -8.12
CA LEU A 145 24.93 -3.48 -6.96
C LEU A 145 26.05 -2.49 -7.29
N GLY A 146 26.64 -2.59 -8.48
CA GLY A 146 27.66 -1.65 -8.96
C GLY A 146 27.15 -0.20 -9.03
N ARG A 147 25.91 0.00 -9.44
CA ARG A 147 25.25 1.32 -9.52
C ARG A 147 24.91 1.88 -8.15
N ILE A 148 24.41 1.03 -7.24
CA ILE A 148 23.99 1.45 -5.89
C ILE A 148 25.21 1.82 -5.02
N PHE A 149 26.30 1.06 -5.11
CA PHE A 149 27.47 1.18 -4.23
C PHE A 149 28.73 1.70 -4.97
N PHE A 150 28.60 2.62 -5.94
CA PHE A 150 29.74 3.17 -6.69
C PHE A 150 30.62 4.11 -5.82
N PRO A 151 31.96 4.08 -5.91
CA PRO A 151 32.83 5.01 -5.20
C PRO A 151 32.68 6.44 -5.78
N GLY A 152 32.04 7.36 -5.04
CA GLY A 152 31.73 8.72 -5.53
C GLY A 152 30.67 9.50 -4.73
N GLY A 153 29.95 8.83 -3.83
CA GLY A 153 29.75 9.32 -2.46
C GLY A 153 28.59 10.27 -2.11
N ALA A 154 27.89 10.93 -3.04
CA ALA A 154 26.75 11.80 -2.65
C ALA A 154 25.53 11.67 -3.56
N ASP A 155 25.72 11.66 -4.88
CA ASP A 155 24.60 11.70 -5.83
C ASP A 155 23.88 10.35 -5.97
N ALA A 156 24.62 9.24 -5.90
CA ALA A 156 24.03 7.89 -5.91
C ALA A 156 23.24 7.61 -4.62
N ALA A 157 23.73 8.09 -3.47
CA ALA A 157 23.01 8.03 -2.21
C ALA A 157 21.77 8.92 -2.23
N GLY A 158 21.85 10.09 -2.86
CA GLY A 158 20.71 10.98 -3.10
C GLY A 158 19.65 10.37 -4.01
N GLY A 159 20.04 9.69 -5.10
CA GLY A 159 19.10 9.01 -6.00
C GLY A 159 18.44 7.78 -5.36
N LEU A 160 19.19 7.03 -4.56
CA LEU A 160 18.65 5.91 -3.80
C LEU A 160 17.74 6.40 -2.66
N LEU A 161 18.12 7.47 -1.98
CA LEU A 161 17.29 8.17 -1.00
C LEU A 161 16.00 8.67 -1.65
N SER A 162 16.06 9.29 -2.83
CA SER A 162 14.85 9.70 -3.58
C SER A 162 13.98 8.48 -3.84
N LEU A 163 14.54 7.38 -4.35
CA LEU A 163 13.81 6.11 -4.54
C LEU A 163 13.22 5.57 -3.21
N PHE A 164 13.92 5.69 -2.09
CA PHE A 164 13.43 5.31 -0.77
C PHE A 164 12.30 6.22 -0.27
N LEU A 165 12.38 7.53 -0.51
CA LEU A 165 11.36 8.51 -0.12
C LEU A 165 10.12 8.41 -1.04
N ASP A 166 10.34 8.21 -2.34
CA ASP A 166 9.32 8.09 -3.39
C ASP A 166 8.55 6.77 -3.28
N ASN A 167 9.21 5.66 -2.93
CA ASN A 167 8.55 4.35 -2.73
C ASN A 167 8.14 4.09 -1.27
N GLY A 168 8.75 4.77 -0.30
CA GLY A 168 8.56 4.55 1.14
C GLY A 168 7.69 5.59 1.84
N GLY A 169 6.91 6.39 1.11
CA GLY A 169 5.88 7.29 1.68
C GLY A 169 6.41 8.36 2.65
N ASN A 170 7.70 8.69 2.58
CA ASN A 170 8.43 9.30 3.69
C ASN A 170 8.56 10.84 3.54
N SER A 171 7.48 11.51 3.13
CA SER A 171 7.46 12.95 2.78
C SER A 171 6.83 13.88 3.83
N ASN A 172 6.48 13.38 5.02
CA ASN A 172 5.75 14.16 6.02
C ASN A 172 6.66 15.06 6.88
N VAL A 173 6.54 16.37 6.70
CA VAL A 173 7.28 17.43 7.44
C VAL A 173 6.88 17.51 8.93
N ASN A 174 5.69 17.00 9.30
CA ASN A 174 5.13 17.09 10.66
C ASN A 174 5.33 15.82 11.50
N ARG A 175 6.41 15.07 11.26
CA ARG A 175 6.63 13.76 11.89
C ARG A 175 6.88 13.87 13.40
N ARG A 176 6.34 12.93 14.20
CA ARG A 176 6.62 12.81 15.64
C ARG A 176 8.09 12.41 15.85
N ALA A 177 8.74 12.98 16.87
CA ALA A 177 10.15 12.74 17.20
C ALA A 177 10.53 11.26 17.47
N SER A 178 9.55 10.39 17.70
CA SER A 178 9.74 8.96 18.01
C SER A 178 9.52 8.03 16.81
N ALA A 179 9.24 8.55 15.61
CA ALA A 179 9.14 7.69 14.43
C ALA A 179 10.55 7.27 13.98
N PRO A 180 10.80 5.97 13.70
CA PRO A 180 12.10 5.54 13.19
C PRO A 180 12.35 6.26 11.86
N SER A 181 13.33 7.14 11.87
CA SER A 181 13.84 7.79 10.67
C SER A 181 15.00 6.95 10.17
N LEU A 182 14.97 6.59 8.88
CA LEU A 182 16.23 6.37 8.17
C LEU A 182 16.97 7.72 8.24
N THR A 183 17.87 7.89 9.20
CA THR A 183 18.68 9.11 9.25
C THR A 183 19.63 9.09 8.06
N ARG A 184 19.90 10.27 7.48
CA ARG A 184 20.88 10.41 6.40
C ARG A 184 22.24 9.81 6.77
N GLU A 185 22.62 9.92 8.03
CA GLU A 185 23.82 9.33 8.62
C GLU A 185 23.80 7.79 8.55
N ARG A 186 22.70 7.13 8.90
CA ARG A 186 22.58 5.66 8.82
C ARG A 186 22.43 5.11 7.40
N LEU A 187 21.77 5.87 6.52
CA LEU A 187 21.78 5.59 5.08
C LEU A 187 23.20 5.64 4.53
N ASN A 188 24.00 6.60 4.99
CA ASN A 188 25.42 6.69 4.66
C ASN A 188 26.23 5.52 5.24
N ASP A 189 25.86 4.94 6.38
CA ASP A 189 26.50 3.71 6.91
C ASP A 189 26.25 2.49 6.01
N VAL A 190 24.99 2.28 5.60
CA VAL A 190 24.60 1.17 4.71
C VAL A 190 25.17 1.35 3.31
N LEU A 191 25.08 2.57 2.74
CA LEU A 191 25.61 2.89 1.41
C LEU A 191 27.12 3.14 1.40
N GLY A 192 27.73 3.37 2.56
CA GLY A 192 29.17 3.49 2.75
C GLY A 192 29.90 2.15 2.71
N LEU A 193 29.17 1.03 2.63
CA LEU A 193 29.76 -0.28 2.36
C LEU A 193 30.47 -0.26 1.01
N SER A 194 31.75 -0.64 0.99
CA SER A 194 32.46 -0.88 -0.26
C SER A 194 31.74 -1.97 -1.07
N ARG A 195 31.81 -1.91 -2.40
CA ARG A 195 31.20 -2.93 -3.29
C ARG A 195 31.48 -4.36 -2.84
N THR A 196 32.67 -4.63 -2.36
CA THR A 196 33.08 -5.94 -1.85
C THR A 196 32.33 -6.34 -0.59
N LYS A 197 32.17 -5.41 0.36
CA LYS A 197 31.41 -5.63 1.60
C LYS A 197 29.91 -5.75 1.30
N ALA A 198 29.37 -4.90 0.42
CA ALA A 198 27.97 -4.97 -0.01
C ALA A 198 27.66 -6.29 -0.75
N ALA A 199 28.51 -6.73 -1.68
CA ALA A 199 28.32 -8.00 -2.38
C ALA A 199 28.32 -9.20 -1.43
N ALA A 200 29.19 -9.20 -0.42
CA ALA A 200 29.20 -10.21 0.63
C ALA A 200 27.95 -10.14 1.52
N PHE A 201 27.56 -8.94 1.94
CA PHE A 201 26.41 -8.70 2.81
C PHE A 201 25.07 -9.10 2.17
N PHE A 202 24.90 -8.83 0.87
CA PHE A 202 23.68 -9.16 0.12
C PHE A 202 23.73 -10.52 -0.60
N GLY A 203 24.84 -11.27 -0.51
CA GLY A 203 24.97 -12.60 -1.09
C GLY A 203 25.05 -12.62 -2.62
N ILE A 204 25.55 -11.56 -3.25
CA ILE A 204 25.65 -11.44 -4.71
C ILE A 204 27.04 -11.86 -5.16
N LYS A 205 27.12 -12.86 -6.06
CA LYS A 205 28.38 -13.22 -6.72
C LYS A 205 28.88 -11.99 -7.47
N ARG A 206 30.12 -11.58 -7.19
CA ARG A 206 30.73 -10.35 -7.73
C ARG A 206 30.42 -10.22 -9.23
N PRO A 207 30.00 -9.04 -9.73
CA PRO A 207 30.21 -8.76 -11.14
C PRO A 207 31.70 -8.95 -11.39
N ARG A 208 32.06 -9.71 -12.43
CA ARG A 208 33.44 -9.76 -12.90
C ARG A 208 33.85 -8.32 -13.14
N THR A 209 34.68 -7.77 -12.25
CA THR A 209 35.53 -6.64 -12.62
C THR A 209 36.33 -7.14 -13.80
N GLY A 210 36.03 -6.63 -14.99
CA GLY A 210 36.88 -6.84 -16.15
C GLY A 210 38.33 -6.55 -15.77
N PRO A 211 39.29 -7.26 -16.38
CA PRO A 211 40.70 -7.10 -16.04
C PRO A 211 41.11 -5.63 -16.25
N GLY A 212 41.94 -5.13 -15.35
CA GLY A 212 42.41 -3.75 -15.41
C GLY A 212 43.12 -3.44 -16.72
N GLN A 213 42.76 -2.30 -17.29
CA GLN A 213 43.62 -1.26 -17.86
C GLN A 213 42.76 -0.02 -18.07
#